data_AF-A0A392SX67-F1
#
_entry.id   AF-A0A392SX67-F1
#
_cell.length_a   1.000
_cell.length_b   1.000
_cell.length_c   1.000
_cell.angle_alpha   90.00
_cell.angle_beta   90.00
_cell.angle_gamma   90.00
#
_symmetry.space_group_name_H-M   'P 1'
#
loop_
_entity.id
_entity.type
_entity.pdbx_description
1 polymer ?
#
loop_
_entity_poly.entity_id
_entity_poly.type
_entity_poly.pdbx_seq_one_letter_code
_entity_poly.pdbx_strand_id
1 'polypeptide(L)' 'MAEDVLVKVEKFMFPIDFVVMDIEDGDDVPLILGRPFMKAARMMIDIDDGVMKVRVQDEE' A
#
# COMPACT_ATOMS: atom_id res chain seq x y z
N MET A 1 13.59 13.05 -9.25
CA MET A 1 12.29 12.94 -8.56
C MET A 1 11.57 11.78 -9.22
N ALA A 2 10.98 10.87 -8.45
CA ALA A 2 10.17 9.81 -9.04
C ALA A 2 8.80 10.43 -9.38
N GLU A 3 8.44 10.46 -10.66
CA GLU A 3 7.17 11.04 -11.10
C GLU A 3 6.03 10.03 -11.00
N ASP A 4 6.29 8.76 -11.32
CA ASP A 4 5.30 7.68 -11.24
C ASP A 4 5.86 6.48 -10.49
N VAL A 5 5.37 6.25 -9.26
CA VAL A 5 5.70 5.05 -8.48
C VAL A 5 4.50 4.12 -8.46
N LEU A 6 4.75 2.87 -8.90
CA LEU A 6 3.79 1.78 -8.81
C LEU A 6 4.13 0.89 -7.63
N VAL A 7 3.14 0.59 -6.80
CA VAL A 7 3.25 -0.42 -5.75
C VAL A 7 2.54 -1.69 -6.21
N LYS A 8 3.25 -2.82 -6.09
CA LYS A 8 2.70 -4.13 -6.33
C LYS A 8 2.14 -4.71 -5.03
N VAL A 9 0.85 -5.06 -5.04
CA VAL A 9 0.20 -5.81 -3.97
C VAL A 9 -0.31 -7.10 -4.57
N GLU A 10 0.26 -8.22 -4.14
CA GLU A 10 0.07 -9.54 -4.76
C GLU A 10 0.28 -9.52 -6.28
N LYS A 11 -0.79 -9.65 -7.08
CA LYS A 11 -0.76 -9.64 -8.55
C LYS A 11 -1.08 -8.25 -9.15
N PHE A 12 -1.55 -7.31 -8.35
CA PHE A 12 -2.04 -6.01 -8.82
C PHE A 12 -0.98 -4.90 -8.67
N MET A 13 -1.06 -3.90 -9.54
CA MET A 13 -0.20 -2.71 -9.50
C MET A 13 -1.07 -1.45 -9.36
N PHE A 14 -0.71 -0.60 -8.41
CA PHE A 14 -1.43 0.64 -8.12
C PHE A 14 -0.50 1.85 -8.25
N PRO A 15 -0.96 2.94 -8.90
CA PRO A 15 -0.30 4.23 -8.76
C PRO A 15 -0.50 4.74 -7.34
N ILE A 16 0.55 5.30 -6.73
CA ILE A 16 0.46 5.84 -5.37
C ILE A 16 1.09 7.22 -5.30
N ASP A 17 0.40 8.09 -4.57
CA ASP A 17 0.99 9.27 -3.98
C ASP A 17 1.57 8.89 -2.62
N PHE A 18 2.86 9.14 -2.40
CA PHE A 18 3.55 8.83 -1.14
C PHE A 18 4.29 10.05 -0.60
N VAL A 19 4.57 10.01 0.70
CA VAL A 19 5.44 10.97 1.37
C VAL A 19 6.73 10.25 1.74
N VAL A 20 7.86 10.81 1.34
CA VAL A 20 9.18 10.36 1.82
C VAL A 20 9.48 11.13 3.09
N MET A 21 9.85 10.43 4.15
CA MET A 21 10.24 11.01 5.43
C MET A 21 11.68 10.62 5.71
N ASP A 22 12.51 11.60 6.11
CA ASP A 22 13.82 11.33 6.64
C ASP A 22 13.65 10.73 8.04
N ILE A 23 14.04 9.47 8.21
CA ILE A 23 14.08 8.78 9.50
C ILE A 23 15.52 8.42 9.82
N GLU A 24 15.85 8.23 11.11
CA GLU A 24 17.18 7.75 11.49
C GLU A 24 17.45 6.37 10.86
N ASP A 25 18.67 6.18 10.38
CA ASP A 25 19.08 4.92 9.75
C ASP A 25 18.92 3.76 10.75
N GLY A 26 18.09 2.80 10.37
CA GLY A 26 17.83 1.58 11.12
C GLY A 26 17.37 0.46 10.17
N ASP A 27 17.56 -0.78 10.59
CA ASP A 27 17.30 -1.96 9.74
C ASP A 27 15.80 -2.11 9.35
N ASP A 28 14.90 -1.44 10.08
CA ASP A 28 13.45 -1.49 9.87
C ASP A 28 12.91 -0.11 9.46
N VAL A 29 12.92 0.19 8.16
CA VAL A 29 12.21 1.34 7.58
C VAL A 29 10.74 0.95 7.40
N PRO A 30 9.78 1.48 8.19
CA PRO A 30 8.40 1.06 8.10
C PRO A 30 7.73 1.59 6.83
N LEU A 31 7.07 0.70 6.07
CA LEU A 31 6.14 1.09 5.01
C LEU A 31 4.76 1.34 5.62
N ILE A 32 4.33 2.60 5.61
CA ILE A 32 3.02 3.00 6.13
C ILE A 32 2.03 3.16 4.98
N LEU A 33 1.05 2.27 4.90
CA LEU A 33 -0.05 2.40 3.95
C LEU A 33 -1.06 3.40 4.49
N GLY A 34 -1.14 4.58 3.87
CA GLY A 34 -2.12 5.58 4.25
C GLY A 34 -3.55 5.20 3.85
N ARG A 35 -4.54 5.72 4.58
CA ARG A 35 -5.98 5.58 4.23
C ARG A 35 -6.32 5.94 2.77
N PRO A 36 -5.72 6.98 2.14
CA PRO A 36 -5.96 7.27 0.73
C PRO A 36 -5.61 6.09 -0.19
N PHE A 37 -4.44 5.47 0.00
CA PHE A 37 -4.03 4.29 -0.77
C PHE A 37 -4.99 3.12 -0.53
N MET A 38 -5.32 2.83 0.73
CA MET A 38 -6.27 1.75 1.05
C MET A 38 -7.62 1.95 0.35
N LYS A 39 -8.11 3.19 0.30
CA LYS A 39 -9.35 3.53 -0.38
C LYS A 39 -9.25 3.35 -1.89
N ALA A 40 -8.15 3.80 -2.50
CA ALA A 40 -7.92 3.67 -3.95
C ALA A 40 -7.82 2.20 -4.38
N ALA A 41 -7.14 1.38 -3.59
CA ALA A 41 -7.00 -0.06 -3.81
C ALA A 41 -8.26 -0.87 -3.45
N ARG A 42 -9.29 -0.24 -2.86
CA ARG A 42 -10.50 -0.92 -2.33
C ARG A 42 -10.14 -2.07 -1.39
N MET A 43 -9.18 -1.80 -0.51
CA MET A 43 -8.62 -2.76 0.41
C MET A 43 -9.65 -3.24 1.44
N MET A 44 -9.63 -4.53 1.74
CA MET A 44 -10.38 -5.15 2.83
C MET A 44 -9.38 -5.66 3.87
N ILE A 45 -9.62 -5.32 5.13
CA ILE A 45 -8.76 -5.73 6.25
C ILE A 45 -9.57 -6.67 7.12
N ASP A 46 -9.11 -7.92 7.21
CA ASP A 46 -9.57 -8.85 8.22
C ASP A 46 -8.73 -8.65 9.48
N ILE A 47 -9.38 -8.18 10.55
CA ILE A 47 -8.71 -7.85 11.81
C ILE A 47 -8.39 -9.13 12.59
N ASP A 48 -9.27 -10.12 12.53
CA ASP A 48 -9.16 -11.33 13.34
C ASP A 48 -8.03 -12.23 12.80
N ASP A 49 -7.95 -12.36 11.47
CA ASP A 49 -6.91 -13.16 10.82
C ASP A 49 -5.63 -12.36 10.50
N GLY A 50 -5.66 -11.03 10.65
CA GLY A 50 -4.53 -10.15 10.33
C GLY A 50 -4.19 -10.13 8.84
N VAL A 51 -5.16 -10.42 7.98
CA VAL A 51 -4.98 -10.52 6.53
C VAL A 51 -5.52 -9.27 5.84
N MET A 52 -4.77 -8.79 4.86
CA MET A 52 -5.17 -7.69 3.99
C MET A 52 -5.42 -8.22 2.58
N LYS A 53 -6.58 -7.90 2.02
CA LYS A 53 -6.96 -8.23 0.65
C LYS A 53 -7.23 -6.98 -0.16
N VAL A 54 -7.09 -7.09 -1.47
CA VAL A 54 -7.30 -5.99 -2.41
C VAL A 54 -8.32 -6.43 -3.45
N ARG A 55 -9.24 -5.54 -3.86
CA ARG A 55 -10.27 -5.88 -4.85
C ARG A 55 -10.16 -5.00 -6.09
N VAL A 56 -9.89 -5.60 -7.23
CA VAL A 56 -9.79 -4.93 -8.53
C VAL A 56 -10.76 -5.55 -9.51
N GLN A 57 -11.69 -4.76 -10.07
CA GLN A 57 -12.66 -5.24 -11.07
C GLN A 57 -13.42 -6.52 -10.67
N ASP A 58 -13.78 -6.62 -9.39
CA ASP A 58 -14.44 -7.79 -8.78
C ASP A 58 -13.58 -9.04 -8.61
N GLU A 59 -12.30 -8.97 -8.97
CA GLU A 59 -11.29 -9.94 -8.56
C GLU A 59 -10.69 -9.55 -7.20
N GLU A 60 -10.51 -10.56 -6.35
CA GLU A 60 -9.60 -10.52 -5.21
C GLU A 60 -8.17 -10.92 -5.63
#